data_AF-A0A1H6GGC1-F1
#
_entry.id   AF-A0A1H6GGC1-F1
#
_cell.length_a   1.000
_cell.length_b   1.000
_cell.length_c   1.000
_cell.angle_alpha   90.00
_cell.angle_beta   90.00
_cell.angle_gamma   90.00
#
_symmetry.space_group_name_H-M   'P 1'
#
loop_
_entity.id
_entity.type
_entity.pdbx_description
1 polymer ?
#
loop_
_entity_poly.entity_id
_entity_poly.type
_entity_poly.pdbx_seq_one_letter_code
_entity_poly.pdbx_strand_id
1 'polypeptide(L)'
;MDAASANATYLLVLLCLSVVLLLVHILLQGNFATKDRGTAWNAGPRDGDNEPKSVMAGRAARASRNYQETYPAFIGLLLAMILTGDSSGFGLFGAAVWLVARIVYIPLYLKGIPYVRSLVWLVSLVGLALMMIALFV
;
A
#
# COMPACT_ATOMS: atom_id res chain seq x y z
N MET A 1 -14.80 -25.87 6.25
CA MET A 1 -13.62 -25.34 5.54
C MET A 1 -12.41 -25.81 6.32
N ASP A 2 -11.49 -26.51 5.65
CA ASP A 2 -10.18 -26.78 6.24
C ASP A 2 -9.39 -25.46 6.40
N ALA A 3 -8.32 -25.47 7.19
CA ALA A 3 -7.55 -24.25 7.48
C ALA A 3 -6.98 -23.61 6.20
N ALA A 4 -6.63 -24.42 5.19
CA ALA A 4 -6.13 -23.95 3.90
C ALA A 4 -7.18 -23.12 3.14
N SER A 5 -8.44 -23.58 3.07
CA SER A 5 -9.52 -22.82 2.41
C SER A 5 -9.92 -21.55 3.19
N ALA A 6 -9.79 -21.55 4.52
CA ALA A 6 -9.99 -20.35 5.33
C ALA A 6 -8.93 -19.29 5.05
N ASN A 7 -7.65 -19.67 5.01
CA ASN A 7 -6.53 -18.77 4.70
C ASN A 7 -6.68 -18.15 3.31
N ALA A 8 -7.09 -18.92 2.30
CA ALA A 8 -7.34 -18.40 0.95
C ALA A 8 -8.40 -17.27 0.93
N THR A 9 -9.48 -17.42 1.70
CA THR A 9 -10.52 -16.39 1.82
C THR A 9 -9.97 -15.12 2.47
N TYR A 10 -9.18 -15.24 3.53
CA TYR A 10 -8.58 -14.07 4.18
C TYR A 10 -7.55 -13.37 3.30
N LEU A 11 -6.74 -14.10 2.54
CA LEU A 11 -5.80 -13.52 1.56
C LEU A 11 -6.55 -12.69 0.50
N LEU A 12 -7.69 -13.18 0.00
CA LEU A 12 -8.54 -12.42 -0.93
C LEU A 12 -9.09 -11.13 -0.29
N VAL A 13 -9.53 -11.18 0.97
CA VAL A 13 -9.98 -9.98 1.70
C VAL A 13 -8.84 -8.97 1.81
N LEU A 14 -7.62 -9.41 2.14
CA LEU A 14 -6.45 -8.51 2.23
C LEU A 14 -6.09 -7.90 0.88
N LEU A 15 -6.22 -8.66 -0.22
CA LEU A 15 -6.06 -8.12 -1.57
C LEU A 15 -7.08 -7.01 -1.85
N CYS A 16 -8.36 -7.26 -1.61
CA CYS A 16 -9.41 -6.26 -1.79
C CYS A 16 -9.15 -4.99 -0.95
N LEU A 17 -8.78 -5.13 0.32
CA LEU A 17 -8.44 -4.00 1.18
C LEU A 17 -7.19 -3.24 0.69
N SER A 18 -6.21 -3.93 0.13
CA SER A 18 -5.02 -3.28 -0.46
C SER A 18 -5.34 -2.49 -1.73
N VAL A 19 -6.34 -2.93 -2.52
CA VAL A 19 -6.86 -2.16 -3.66
C VAL A 19 -7.61 -0.92 -3.16
N VAL A 20 -8.46 -1.06 -2.13
CA VAL A 20 -9.11 0.08 -1.48
C VAL A 20 -8.06 1.09 -1.00
N LEU A 21 -6.96 0.62 -0.40
CA LEU A 21 -5.87 1.48 0.06
C LEU A 21 -5.14 2.19 -1.10
N LEU A 22 -4.95 1.52 -2.24
CA LEU A 22 -4.44 2.17 -3.46
C LEU A 22 -5.39 3.29 -3.92
N LEU A 23 -6.70 3.06 -3.93
CA LEU A 23 -7.69 4.08 -4.28
C LEU A 23 -7.62 5.26 -3.29
N VAL A 24 -7.44 5.01 -2.00
CA VAL A 24 -7.22 6.06 -0.99
C VAL A 24 -5.98 6.91 -1.33
N HIS A 25 -4.86 6.29 -1.73
CA HIS A 25 -3.68 7.03 -2.18
C HIS A 25 -3.95 7.92 -3.40
N ILE A 26 -4.65 7.38 -4.42
CA ILE A 26 -5.03 8.11 -5.63
C ILE A 26 -5.93 9.30 -5.29
N LEU A 27 -6.96 9.08 -4.46
CA LEU A 27 -7.90 10.12 -4.04
C LEU A 27 -7.22 11.20 -3.19
N LEU A 28 -6.34 10.83 -2.25
CA LEU A 28 -5.58 11.80 -1.45
C LEU A 28 -4.69 12.67 -2.32
N GLN A 29 -3.92 12.05 -3.23
CA GLN A 29 -3.06 12.78 -4.16
C GLN A 29 -3.89 13.71 -5.06
N GLY A 30 -4.98 13.21 -5.65
CA GLY A 30 -5.87 14.00 -6.51
C GLY A 30 -6.55 15.16 -5.77
N ASN A 31 -7.00 14.94 -4.53
CA ASN A 31 -7.65 15.97 -3.72
C ASN A 31 -6.70 17.10 -3.35
N PHE A 32 -5.47 16.79 -2.91
CA PHE A 32 -4.49 17.84 -2.61
C PHE A 32 -4.02 18.56 -3.87
N ALA A 33 -3.82 17.85 -4.99
CA ALA A 33 -3.49 18.48 -6.26
C ALA A 33 -4.61 19.42 -6.76
N THR A 34 -5.88 19.03 -6.58
CA THR A 34 -7.04 19.85 -6.95
C THR A 34 -7.16 21.08 -6.05
N LYS A 35 -6.90 20.96 -4.75
CA LYS A 35 -6.87 22.12 -3.84
C LYS A 35 -5.79 23.14 -4.24
N ASP A 36 -4.65 22.66 -4.73
CA ASP A 36 -3.53 23.52 -5.12
C ASP A 36 -3.70 24.19 -6.49
N ARG A 37 -4.37 23.52 -7.43
CA ARG A 37 -4.40 23.93 -8.86
C ARG A 37 -5.79 24.18 -9.42
N GLY A 38 -6.83 23.89 -8.65
CA GLY A 38 -8.22 23.99 -9.07
C GLY A 38 -8.72 22.76 -9.85
N THR A 39 -10.03 22.68 -10.00
CA THR A 39 -10.73 21.57 -10.66
C THR A 39 -10.46 21.54 -12.17
N ALA A 40 -10.33 22.70 -12.82
CA ALA A 40 -10.02 22.80 -14.24
C ALA A 40 -8.67 22.15 -14.59
N TRP A 41 -7.66 22.31 -13.73
CA TRP A 41 -6.38 21.64 -13.91
C TRP A 41 -6.51 20.12 -13.73
N ASN A 42 -7.24 19.66 -12.71
CA ASN A 42 -7.37 18.23 -12.43
C ASN A 42 -8.18 17.48 -13.50
N ALA A 43 -9.18 18.13 -14.09
CA ALA A 43 -10.01 17.61 -15.19
C ALA A 43 -9.36 17.80 -16.58
N GLY A 44 -8.42 18.73 -16.70
CA GLY A 44 -7.65 18.96 -17.91
C GLY A 44 -6.52 17.95 -18.13
N PRO A 45 -5.73 18.12 -19.20
CA PRO A 45 -4.68 17.18 -19.60
C PRO A 45 -3.44 17.19 -18.68
N ARG A 46 -3.34 18.17 -17.75
CA ARG A 46 -2.22 18.33 -16.80
C ARG A 46 -0.86 18.50 -17.50
N ASP A 47 -0.87 19.15 -18.66
CA ASP A 47 0.35 19.53 -19.37
C ASP A 47 1.04 20.72 -18.68
N GLY A 48 2.36 20.82 -18.81
CA GLY A 48 3.17 21.90 -18.22
C GLY A 48 3.73 21.57 -16.84
N ASP A 49 3.75 22.55 -15.94
CA ASP A 49 4.34 22.39 -14.60
C ASP A 49 3.47 21.47 -13.71
N ASN A 50 3.98 20.26 -13.50
CA ASN A 50 3.37 19.21 -12.69
C ASN A 50 3.95 19.14 -11.27
N GLU A 51 4.88 20.03 -10.90
CA GLU A 51 5.47 20.02 -9.57
C GLU A 51 4.46 20.45 -8.51
N PRO A 52 4.30 19.68 -7.41
CA PRO A 52 3.34 20.00 -6.36
C PRO A 52 3.55 21.41 -5.79
N LYS A 53 2.50 22.26 -5.81
CA LYS A 53 2.60 23.64 -5.34
C LYS A 53 2.64 23.75 -3.82
N SER A 54 1.92 22.88 -3.10
CA SER A 54 1.95 22.82 -1.65
C SER A 54 2.79 21.65 -1.12
N VAL A 55 3.30 21.83 0.10
CA VAL A 55 3.97 20.78 0.86
C VAL A 55 3.08 19.55 1.02
N MET A 56 1.77 19.75 1.20
CA MET A 56 0.83 18.65 1.42
C MET A 56 0.57 17.84 0.15
N ALA A 57 0.38 18.49 -1.00
CA ALA A 57 0.28 17.80 -2.28
C ALA A 57 1.56 17.03 -2.60
N GLY A 58 2.73 17.62 -2.30
CA GLY A 58 4.02 16.93 -2.47
C GLY A 58 4.16 15.71 -1.56
N ARG A 59 3.72 15.80 -0.30
CA ARG A 59 3.72 14.67 0.64
C ARG A 59 2.77 13.56 0.18
N ALA A 60 1.57 13.90 -0.27
CA ALA A 60 0.60 12.92 -0.75
C ALA A 60 1.09 12.19 -2.02
N ALA A 61 1.67 12.92 -2.97
CA ALA A 61 2.25 12.33 -4.18
C ALA A 61 3.40 11.36 -3.86
N ARG A 62 4.33 11.74 -2.98
CA ARG A 62 5.43 10.84 -2.57
C ARG A 62 4.94 9.63 -1.76
N ALA A 63 3.93 9.79 -0.91
CA ALA A 63 3.32 8.67 -0.19
C ALA A 63 2.67 7.67 -1.14
N SER A 64 1.96 8.16 -2.17
CA SER A 64 1.36 7.35 -3.24
C SER A 64 2.43 6.59 -4.03
N ARG A 65 3.46 7.29 -4.52
CA ARG A 65 4.58 6.65 -5.23
C ARG A 65 5.26 5.56 -4.39
N ASN A 66 5.49 5.82 -3.11
CA ASN A 66 6.11 4.84 -2.22
C ASN A 66 5.22 3.61 -1.97
N TYR A 67 3.89 3.74 -2.01
CA TYR A 67 2.99 2.58 -1.96
C TYR A 67 3.19 1.71 -3.20
N GLN A 68 3.21 2.34 -4.36
CA GLN A 68 3.37 1.67 -5.66
C GLN A 68 4.73 0.98 -5.83
N GLU A 69 5.78 1.42 -5.13
CA GLU A 69 7.11 0.76 -5.17
C GLU A 69 7.08 -0.69 -4.63
N THR A 70 6.22 -0.96 -3.64
CA THR A 70 6.14 -2.28 -2.99
C THR A 70 4.89 -3.07 -3.34
N TYR A 71 3.88 -2.38 -3.90
CA TYR A 71 2.58 -2.98 -4.17
C TYR A 71 2.61 -4.12 -5.20
N PRO A 72 3.36 -4.05 -6.31
CA PRO A 72 3.51 -5.18 -7.23
C PRO A 72 4.09 -6.43 -6.56
N ALA A 73 5.06 -6.25 -5.65
CA ALA A 73 5.64 -7.36 -4.89
C ALA A 73 4.60 -7.99 -3.95
N PHE A 74 3.81 -7.17 -3.25
CA PHE A 74 2.70 -7.65 -2.41
C PHE A 74 1.69 -8.46 -3.22
N ILE A 75 1.24 -7.95 -4.38
CA ILE A 75 0.30 -8.66 -5.26
C ILE A 75 0.90 -10.00 -5.72
N GLY A 76 2.15 -10.00 -6.20
CA GLY A 76 2.79 -11.22 -6.70
C GLY A 76 2.91 -12.31 -5.63
N LEU A 77 3.36 -11.94 -4.43
CA LEU A 77 3.47 -12.87 -3.30
C LEU A 77 2.10 -13.38 -2.84
N LEU A 78 1.11 -12.49 -2.74
CA LEU A 78 -0.24 -12.86 -2.30
C LEU A 78 -0.92 -13.81 -3.31
N LEU A 79 -0.77 -13.54 -4.62
CA LEU A 79 -1.29 -14.43 -5.66
C LEU A 79 -0.59 -15.79 -5.64
N ALA A 80 0.73 -15.83 -5.44
CA ALA A 80 1.45 -17.09 -5.28
C ALA A 80 0.86 -17.91 -4.13
N MET A 81 0.59 -17.28 -2.98
CA MET A 81 -0.03 -17.93 -1.82
C MET A 81 -1.46 -18.43 -2.05
N ILE A 82 -2.27 -17.70 -2.81
CA ILE A 82 -3.61 -18.16 -3.18
C ILE A 82 -3.52 -19.45 -4.02
N LEU A 83 -2.50 -19.56 -4.88
CA LEU A 83 -2.31 -20.72 -5.76
C LEU A 83 -1.67 -21.91 -5.06
N THR A 84 -0.69 -21.66 -4.18
CA THR A 84 0.08 -22.73 -3.51
C THR A 84 -0.49 -23.10 -2.14
N GLY A 85 -1.33 -22.25 -1.57
CA GLY A 85 -1.75 -22.32 -0.17
C GLY A 85 -0.73 -21.70 0.79
N ASP A 86 -1.18 -21.50 2.03
CA ASP A 86 -0.38 -21.04 3.17
C ASP A 86 -0.66 -21.95 4.37
N SER A 87 0.02 -23.10 4.41
CA SER A 87 -0.14 -24.12 5.46
C SER A 87 0.45 -23.67 6.79
N SER A 88 1.52 -22.87 6.77
CA SER A 88 2.19 -22.33 7.96
C SER A 88 1.43 -21.18 8.61
N GLY A 89 0.60 -20.45 7.85
CA GLY A 89 -0.11 -19.25 8.30
C GLY A 89 0.78 -18.00 8.36
N PHE A 90 2.09 -18.14 8.10
CA PHE A 90 3.03 -17.03 8.08
C PHE A 90 2.78 -16.09 6.90
N GLY A 91 2.24 -16.61 5.80
CA GLY A 91 1.88 -15.80 4.64
C GLY A 91 0.76 -14.82 4.92
N LEU A 92 -0.33 -15.32 5.49
CA LEU A 92 -1.47 -14.54 5.91
C LEU A 92 -1.06 -13.48 6.95
N PHE A 93 -0.24 -13.87 7.93
CA PHE A 93 0.28 -12.93 8.92
C PHE A 93 1.16 -11.84 8.29
N GLY A 94 2.11 -12.22 7.41
CA GLY A 94 2.97 -11.28 6.69
C GLY A 94 2.17 -10.29 5.84
N ALA A 95 1.14 -10.78 5.15
CA ALA A 95 0.24 -9.94 4.34
C ALA A 95 -0.52 -8.93 5.20
N ALA A 96 -1.04 -9.35 6.36
CA ALA A 96 -1.71 -8.46 7.31
C ALA A 96 -0.75 -7.40 7.88
N VAL A 97 0.48 -7.81 8.25
CA VAL A 97 1.53 -6.90 8.74
C VAL A 97 1.86 -5.84 7.70
N TRP A 98 2.05 -6.24 6.43
CA TRP A 98 2.32 -5.30 5.34
C TRP A 98 1.17 -4.29 5.22
N LEU A 99 -0.07 -4.76 5.12
CA LEU A 99 -1.23 -3.90 4.90
C LEU A 99 -1.43 -2.90 6.04
N VAL A 100 -1.40 -3.35 7.30
CA VAL A 100 -1.55 -2.47 8.47
C VAL A 100 -0.44 -1.43 8.53
N ALA A 101 0.81 -1.84 8.28
CA ALA A 101 1.93 -0.91 8.21
C ALA A 101 1.72 0.15 7.11
N ARG A 102 1.22 -0.24 5.92
CA ARG A 102 0.90 0.71 4.84
C ARG A 102 -0.21 1.69 5.22
N ILE A 103 -1.24 1.25 5.96
CA ILE A 103 -2.29 2.13 6.46
C ILE A 103 -1.71 3.18 7.42
N VAL A 104 -0.89 2.74 8.40
CA VAL A 104 -0.26 3.62 9.39
C VAL A 104 0.75 4.57 8.74
N TYR A 105 1.41 4.14 7.67
CA TYR A 105 2.40 4.94 6.96
C TYR A 105 1.82 6.24 6.37
N ILE A 106 0.56 6.23 5.91
CA ILE A 106 -0.10 7.39 5.28
C ILE A 106 -0.15 8.60 6.22
N PRO A 107 -0.81 8.56 7.39
CA PRO A 107 -0.90 9.71 8.27
C PRO A 107 0.48 10.16 8.79
N LEU A 108 1.42 9.24 9.02
CA LEU A 108 2.80 9.58 9.41
C LEU A 108 3.51 10.39 8.31
N TYR A 109 3.36 9.98 7.05
CA TYR A 109 3.95 10.68 5.91
C TYR A 109 3.33 12.07 5.72
N LEU A 110 2.01 12.17 5.76
CA LEU A 110 1.30 13.44 5.57
C LEU A 110 1.62 14.46 6.68
N LYS A 111 1.70 13.99 7.94
CA LYS A 111 2.13 14.82 9.08
C LYS A 111 3.63 15.17 9.05
N GLY A 112 4.42 14.42 8.28
CA GLY A 112 5.86 14.65 8.16
C GLY A 112 6.64 14.19 9.37
N ILE A 113 6.19 13.12 10.05
CA ILE A 113 6.84 12.56 11.23
C ILE A 113 8.05 11.73 10.76
N PRO A 114 9.30 12.16 11.01
CA PRO A 114 10.48 11.41 10.59
C PRO A 114 10.73 10.21 11.51
N TYR A 115 11.63 9.31 11.09
CA TYR A 115 12.06 8.08 11.80
C TYR A 115 10.97 7.04 12.05
N VAL A 116 9.89 7.37 12.76
CA VAL A 116 8.76 6.46 13.02
C VAL A 116 8.13 6.00 11.71
N ARG A 117 7.96 6.91 10.76
CA ARG A 117 7.53 6.59 9.40
C ARG A 117 8.45 5.57 8.72
N SER A 118 9.77 5.73 8.86
CA SER A 118 10.75 4.83 8.26
C SER A 118 10.74 3.46 8.96
N LEU A 119 10.56 3.42 10.28
CA LEU A 119 10.40 2.18 11.03
C LEU A 119 9.15 1.42 10.56
N VAL A 120 8.01 2.11 10.41
CA VAL A 120 6.77 1.49 9.88
C VAL A 120 6.98 0.96 8.45
N TRP A 121 7.75 1.67 7.63
CA TRP A 121 8.13 1.15 6.30
C TRP A 121 8.96 -0.13 6.40
N LEU A 122 9.94 -0.20 7.31
CA LEU A 122 10.71 -1.42 7.56
C LEU A 122 9.83 -2.58 8.04
N VAL A 123 8.86 -2.31 8.92
CA VAL A 123 7.87 -3.33 9.35
C VAL A 123 7.08 -3.85 8.15
N SER A 124 6.69 -2.99 7.22
CA SER A 124 6.02 -3.44 5.98
C SER A 124 6.93 -4.36 5.16
N LEU A 125 8.23 -4.05 5.06
CA LEU A 125 9.20 -4.89 4.35
C LEU A 125 9.37 -6.27 5.02
N VAL A 126 9.37 -6.32 6.36
CA VAL A 126 9.33 -7.59 7.10
C VAL A 126 8.09 -8.40 6.75
N GLY A 127 6.92 -7.76 6.61
CA GLY A 127 5.69 -8.41 6.14
C GLY A 127 5.87 -9.10 4.78
N LEU A 128 6.49 -8.43 3.80
CA LEU A 128 6.81 -9.04 2.50
C LEU A 128 7.80 -10.19 2.62
N ALA A 129 8.82 -10.06 3.48
CA ALA A 129 9.80 -11.12 3.71
C ALA A 129 9.13 -12.37 4.33
N LEU A 130 8.21 -12.19 5.27
CA LEU A 130 7.43 -13.29 5.85
C LEU A 130 6.57 -13.97 4.78
N MET A 131 5.91 -13.20 3.92
CA MET A 131 5.15 -13.76 2.80
C MET A 131 6.06 -14.57 1.87
N MET A 132 7.25 -14.07 1.56
CA MET A 132 8.21 -14.79 0.72
C MET A 132 8.71 -16.08 1.38
N ILE A 133 9.06 -16.06 2.67
CA ILE A 133 9.54 -17.23 3.40
C ILE A 133 8.47 -18.33 3.45
N ALA A 134 7.22 -17.94 3.67
CA ALA A 134 6.08 -18.86 3.74
C ALA A 134 5.81 -19.64 2.43
N LEU A 135 6.37 -19.21 1.29
CA LEU A 135 6.31 -19.98 0.04
C LEU A 135 7.30 -21.16 0.00
N PHE A 136 8.25 -21.21 0.94
CA PHE A 136 9.30 -22.24 1.00
C PHE A 136 9.16 -23.18 2.19
N VAL A 137 8.19 -22.97 3.08
CA VAL A 137 8.02 -23.72 4.34
C VAL A 137 6.64 -24.32 4.49
#